data_AF-A0A968UUV3-F1
#
_entry.id   AF-A0A968UUV3-F1
#
_cell.length_a   1.000
_cell.length_b   1.000
_cell.length_c   1.000
_cell.angle_alpha   90.00
_cell.angle_beta   90.00
_cell.angle_gamma   90.00
#
_symmetry.space_group_name_H-M   'P 1'
#
loop_
_entity.id
_entity.type
_entity.pdbx_description
1 polymer ?
#
loop_
_entity_poly.entity_id
_entity_poly.type
_entity_poly.pdbx_seq_one_letter_code
_entity_poly.pdbx_strand_id
1 'polypeptide(L)'
;MPEVHPREIQRYVTPEGKVPFAEWFDSFKDVNTKAKIRTRLNRVGTGNFGDSRLVGEGVCELRIDYGPGFRIYFGQVGTTIVLLLCG
;
A
#
# COMPACT_ATOMS: atom_id res chain seq x y z
N MET A 1 16.40 -18.42 5.04
CA MET A 1 15.59 -17.45 4.28
C MET A 1 14.63 -16.81 5.27
N PRO A 2 14.44 -15.48 5.31
CA PRO A 2 13.48 -14.88 6.23
C PRO A 2 12.08 -15.44 5.95
N GLU A 3 11.35 -15.85 6.99
CA GLU A 3 10.02 -16.44 6.85
C GLU A 3 9.02 -15.41 6.34
N VAL A 4 8.46 -15.70 5.17
CA VAL A 4 7.48 -14.87 4.51
C VAL A 4 6.10 -15.17 5.09
N HIS A 5 5.60 -14.28 5.95
CA HIS A 5 4.29 -14.41 6.57
C HIS A 5 3.23 -13.70 5.70
N PRO A 6 2.11 -14.37 5.37
CA PRO A 6 0.98 -13.72 4.71
C PRO A 6 0.52 -12.49 5.50
N ARG A 7 0.12 -11.45 4.76
CA ARG A 7 -0.36 -10.19 5.32
C ARG A 7 -1.79 -9.94 4.89
N GLU A 8 -2.61 -9.58 5.86
CA GLU A 8 -3.95 -9.06 5.56
C GLU A 8 -3.82 -7.59 5.16
N ILE A 9 -4.45 -7.18 4.06
CA ILE A 9 -4.44 -5.78 3.62
C ILE A 9 -5.81 -5.16 3.88
N GLN A 10 -5.83 -4.15 4.73
CA GLN A 10 -6.99 -3.34 5.03
C GLN A 10 -6.78 -1.90 4.55
N ARG A 11 -7.87 -1.18 4.32
CA ARG A 11 -7.84 0.24 3.98
C ARG A 11 -8.27 1.05 5.19
N TYR A 12 -7.55 2.11 5.49
CA TYR A 12 -7.95 3.07 6.49
C TYR A 12 -9.26 3.75 6.09
N VAL A 13 -10.14 3.92 7.07
CA VAL A 13 -11.39 4.68 6.95
C VAL A 13 -11.29 5.86 7.90
N THR A 14 -11.49 7.08 7.40
CA THR A 14 -11.49 8.28 8.25
C THR A 14 -12.72 8.29 9.16
N PRO A 15 -12.75 9.09 10.24
CA PRO A 15 -13.93 9.23 11.09
C PRO A 15 -15.18 9.68 10.32
N GLU A 16 -15.00 10.38 9.20
CA GLU A 16 -16.08 10.84 8.31
C GLU A 16 -16.51 9.78 7.28
N GLY A 17 -15.92 8.57 7.33
CA GLY A 17 -16.25 7.45 6.44
C GLY A 17 -15.53 7.46 5.10
N LYS A 18 -14.55 8.34 4.88
CA LYS A 18 -13.77 8.37 3.63
C LYS A 18 -12.73 7.25 3.61
N VAL A 19 -12.37 6.80 2.42
CA VAL A 19 -11.33 5.79 2.21
C VAL A 19 -10.25 6.38 1.30
N PRO A 20 -9.26 7.10 1.86
CA PRO A 20 -8.32 7.91 1.06
C PRO A 20 -7.58 7.11 -0.01
N PHE A 21 -7.17 5.87 0.32
CA PHE A 21 -6.56 4.97 -0.65
C PHE A 21 -7.51 4.66 -1.83
N ALA A 22 -8.79 4.39 -1.55
CA ALA A 22 -9.74 4.01 -2.59
C ALA A 22 -10.05 5.20 -3.51
N GLU A 23 -10.30 6.38 -2.93
CA GLU A 23 -10.52 7.62 -3.69
C GLU A 23 -9.35 7.93 -4.62
N TRP A 24 -8.12 7.84 -4.10
CA TRP A 24 -6.92 8.02 -4.89
C TRP A 24 -6.77 6.94 -5.98
N PHE A 25 -6.94 5.66 -5.61
CA PHE A 25 -6.80 4.55 -6.56
C PHE A 25 -7.83 4.65 -7.69
N ASP A 26 -9.06 5.03 -7.37
CA ASP A 26 -10.15 5.13 -8.33
C ASP A 26 -10.01 6.34 -9.25
N SER A 27 -9.31 7.40 -8.80
CA SER A 27 -9.01 8.59 -9.62
C SER A 27 -8.18 8.31 -10.88
N PHE A 28 -7.41 7.20 -10.91
CA PHE A 28 -6.63 6.83 -12.08
C PHE A 28 -7.53 6.36 -13.24
N LYS A 29 -7.41 7.04 -14.38
CA LYS A 29 -8.01 6.58 -15.65
C LYS A 29 -7.22 5.47 -16.32
N ASP A 30 -5.89 5.44 -16.11
CA ASP A 30 -5.02 4.42 -16.69
C ASP A 30 -5.16 3.08 -15.97
N VAL A 31 -5.65 2.08 -16.72
CA VAL A 31 -5.82 0.70 -16.25
C VAL A 31 -4.47 0.04 -15.93
N ASN A 32 -3.40 0.40 -16.66
CA ASN A 32 -2.08 -0.18 -16.42
C ASN A 32 -1.50 0.27 -15.08
N THR A 33 -1.64 1.56 -14.73
CA THR A 33 -1.30 2.10 -13.41
C THR A 33 -2.02 1.34 -12.29
N LYS A 34 -3.35 1.17 -12.41
CA LYS A 34 -4.16 0.39 -11.45
C LYS A 34 -3.66 -1.05 -11.32
N ALA A 35 -3.34 -1.71 -12.43
CA ALA A 35 -2.84 -3.08 -12.45
C ALA A 35 -1.46 -3.22 -11.78
N LYS A 36 -0.55 -2.27 -11.99
CA LYS A 36 0.78 -2.26 -11.36
C LYS A 36 0.69 -2.09 -9.85
N ILE A 37 -0.14 -1.16 -9.38
CA ILE A 37 -0.42 -0.96 -7.96
C ILE A 37 -1.02 -2.23 -7.34
N ARG A 38 -2.04 -2.82 -7.97
CA ARG A 38 -2.67 -4.06 -7.47
C ARG A 38 -1.68 -5.23 -7.41
N THR A 39 -0.86 -5.39 -8.44
CA THR A 39 0.21 -6.41 -8.46
C THR A 39 1.19 -6.21 -7.31
N ARG A 40 1.54 -4.96 -7.01
CA ARG A 40 2.43 -4.66 -5.89
C ARG A 40 1.79 -5.01 -4.54
N LEU A 41 0.54 -4.63 -4.33
CA LEU A 41 -0.20 -4.96 -3.12
C LEU A 41 -0.39 -6.47 -2.94
N ASN A 42 -0.62 -7.22 -4.03
CA ASN A 42 -0.69 -8.68 -3.95
C ASN A 42 0.63 -9.29 -3.41
N ARG A 43 1.79 -8.75 -3.83
CA ARG A 43 3.09 -9.18 -3.28
C ARG A 43 3.25 -8.83 -1.80
N VAL A 44 2.76 -7.66 -1.38
CA VAL A 44 2.73 -7.30 0.05
C VAL A 44 1.86 -8.27 0.84
N GLY A 45 0.70 -8.67 0.29
CA GLY A 45 -0.19 -9.68 0.87
C GLY A 45 0.47 -11.04 1.03
N THR A 46 1.42 -11.39 0.16
CA THR A 46 2.27 -12.58 0.33
C THR A 46 3.54 -12.28 1.12
N GLY A 47 3.59 -11.22 1.94
CA GLY A 47 4.74 -10.88 2.79
C GLY A 47 5.97 -10.30 2.06
N ASN A 48 5.89 -10.03 0.76
CA ASN A 48 6.97 -9.44 -0.02
C ASN A 48 6.79 -7.92 -0.19
N PHE A 49 7.43 -7.18 0.71
CA PHE A 49 7.36 -5.72 0.78
C PHE A 49 8.24 -4.99 -0.21
N GLY A 50 9.16 -5.66 -0.93
CA GLY A 50 10.13 -5.06 -1.86
C GLY A 50 10.75 -3.73 -1.37
N ASP A 51 10.85 -2.72 -2.23
CA ASP A 51 11.31 -1.37 -1.83
C ASP A 51 10.27 -0.69 -0.91
N SER A 52 10.53 -0.80 0.38
CA SER A 52 9.76 -0.15 1.44
C SER A 52 10.69 0.27 2.57
N ARG A 53 10.32 1.35 3.26
CA ARG A 53 11.09 1.86 4.41
C ARG A 53 10.19 2.50 5.44
N LEU A 54 10.62 2.49 6.70
CA LEU A 54 10.01 3.30 7.74
C LEU A 54 10.26 4.79 7.46
N VAL A 55 9.21 5.61 7.60
CA VAL A 55 9.29 7.08 7.45
C VAL A 55 9.02 7.83 8.76
N GLY A 56 8.65 7.12 9.82
CA GLY A 56 8.45 7.68 11.17
C GLY A 56 7.10 7.27 11.76
N GLU A 57 6.98 7.31 13.09
CA GLU A 57 5.71 7.12 13.83
C GLU A 57 4.93 5.84 13.47
N GLY A 58 5.65 4.76 13.13
CA GLY A 58 5.03 3.49 12.73
C GLY A 58 4.47 3.47 11.30
N VAL A 59 4.75 4.49 10.49
CA VAL A 59 4.38 4.59 9.08
C VAL A 59 5.53 4.13 8.19
N CYS A 60 5.19 3.31 7.20
CA CYS A 60 6.08 2.85 6.15
C CYS A 60 5.68 3.43 4.80
N GLU A 61 6.67 3.79 3.99
CA GLU A 61 6.53 4.16 2.58
C GLU A 61 6.85 2.93 1.72
N LEU A 62 5.92 2.53 0.86
CA LEU A 62 6.11 1.54 -0.20
C LEU A 62 6.30 2.26 -1.53
N ARG A 63 7.45 2.07 -2.16
CA ARG A 63 7.77 2.72 -3.44
C ARG A 63 7.47 1.80 -4.61
N ILE A 64 6.87 2.37 -5.64
CA ILE A 64 6.55 1.70 -6.89
C ILE A 64 7.15 2.53 -8.02
N ASP A 65 8.23 2.03 -8.59
CA ASP A 65 8.90 2.66 -9.72
C ASP A 65 8.15 2.34 -11.02
N TYR A 66 7.09 3.09 -11.28
CA TYR A 66 6.28 3.01 -12.49
C TYR A 66 5.67 4.39 -12.79
N GLY A 67 5.82 4.87 -14.03
CA GLY A 67 5.34 6.19 -14.45
C GLY A 67 6.02 7.31 -13.64
N PRO A 68 5.27 8.20 -12.97
CA PRO A 68 5.83 9.27 -12.13
C PRO A 68 6.49 8.74 -10.82
N GLY A 69 6.38 7.43 -10.58
CA GLY A 69 6.65 6.80 -9.30
C GLY A 69 5.46 7.00 -8.35
N PHE A 70 5.04 5.94 -7.67
CA PHE A 70 3.93 5.99 -6.72
C PHE A 70 4.37 5.53 -5.35
N ARG A 71 3.91 6.23 -4.31
CA ARG A 71 4.27 6.01 -2.92
C ARG A 71 2.98 5.68 -2.19
N ILE A 72 2.95 4.49 -1.59
CA ILE A 72 1.83 4.04 -0.78
C ILE A 72 2.29 4.06 0.67
N TYR A 73 1.59 4.82 1.51
CA TYR A 73 1.87 4.87 2.93
C TYR A 73 0.99 3.87 3.66
N PHE A 74 1.60 3.09 4.55
CA PHE A 74 0.90 2.08 5.32
C PHE A 74 1.42 1.99 6.75
N GLY A 75 0.52 1.64 7.67
CA GLY A 75 0.89 1.15 9.00
C GLY A 75 0.86 -0.37 9.04
N GLN A 76 1.59 -0.96 9.98
CA GLN A 76 1.56 -2.41 10.23
C GLN A 76 1.18 -2.69 11.69
N VAL A 77 0.17 -3.55 11.87
CA VAL A 77 -0.27 -4.05 13.18
C VAL A 77 -0.26 -5.58 13.11
N GLY A 78 0.73 -6.21 13.74
CA GLY A 78 0.93 -7.66 13.64
C GLY A 78 1.15 -8.11 12.19
N THR A 79 0.22 -8.91 11.65
CA THR A 79 0.20 -9.37 10.25
C THR A 79 -0.67 -8.52 9.34
N THR A 80 -1.34 -7.50 9.88
CA THR A 80 -2.23 -6.63 9.12
C THR A 80 -1.49 -5.38 8.65
N ILE A 81 -1.66 -5.07 7.37
CA ILE A 81 -1.18 -3.86 6.70
C ILE A 81 -2.37 -2.95 6.47
N VAL A 82 -2.31 -1.75 7.02
CA VAL A 82 -3.35 -0.73 6.89
C VAL A 82 -2.88 0.33 5.91
N LEU A 83 -3.48 0.35 4.72
CA LEU A 83 -3.22 1.37 3.70
C LEU A 83 -3.81 2.70 4.14
N LEU A 84 -2.97 3.73 4.30
CA LEU A 84 -3.35 5.04 4.81
C LEU A 84 -3.72 5.99 3.66
N LEU A 85 -2.72 6.38 2.89
CA LEU A 85 -2.80 7.37 1.81
C LEU A 85 -1.71 7.11 0.77
N CYS A 86 -1.79 7.78 -0.38
CA CYS A 86 -0.84 7.59 -1.48
C CYS A 86 -0.54 8.91 -2.21
N GLY A 87 0.63 8.99 -2.85
CA GLY A 87 1.11 10.16 -3.60
C GLY A 87 2.23 9.85 -4.60
#